data_AF-Q10WS1-F1
#
_entry.id   AF-Q10WS1-F1
#
_cell.length_a   1.000
_cell.length_b   1.000
_cell.length_c   1.000
_cell.angle_alpha   90.00
_cell.angle_beta   90.00
_cell.angle_gamma   90.00
#
_symmetry.space_group_name_H-M   'P 1'
#
loop_
_entity.id
_entity.type
_entity.pdbx_description
1 polymer ?
#
loop_
_entity_poly.entity_id
_entity_poly.type
_entity_poly.pdbx_seq_one_letter_code
_entity_poly.pdbx_strand_id
1 'polypeptide(L)'
;MNLSKSERKYLFKALEDGYRSYDQLRIMFRLNLEKNLEEIVKRDPLDNVILALIEWAESQNKLLDLVWGANDQNPHNLPIKNITYQLFYITEKQWEKLYKLLSQIHPTYLDLAFQETFQPKEIVEVDPRLINLKSLEAEETQDTLKDNLIKKREQSSREIPVVLEFVDYLSRMPYEQIDISLQTILSNPNYLPTKSTIPNEFKTWVSEVSHQLNIQLETQKQKESRSNLKIWLSKFTARLQKKDTLLKTQEKNKNLSKFLPTEKIQPYLLISLEDAGSDLLLQGELVLEKDHSKKILKQKPIYIQEQTQAVRCAKNFKKIGNCLKKFIQKSYWKLQHYRSRNSNIRFEPSIIIELFLPIKYFLKPMEAIPLPIKNSTLFAGESRKLCCEHPLTFRILERFETYQNNREYLLRLENNWQEVNDFFISQSPLTSEIIENKFEHHSRYEKWKILEARLRDNQKIGINIISPLKNIQEIKEIMKAIIIAGIPIALWSINLKYTPEKLKTNFLQILTLQDIKSLTSLLNSIKKLREEAYIDDNNEEKLGYGLGFLCDNPYRILSRFEEDDAYTFG
;
A
#
# COMPACT_ATOMS: atom_id res chain seq x y z
N MET A 1 21.83 -10.43 33.06
CA MET A 1 22.12 -11.66 32.28
C MET A 1 23.63 -11.82 32.23
N ASN A 2 24.18 -12.99 32.57
CA ASN A 2 25.63 -13.23 32.50
C ASN A 2 25.92 -14.19 31.35
N LEU A 3 26.84 -13.82 30.46
CA LEU A 3 27.22 -14.64 29.32
C LEU A 3 28.15 -15.78 29.75
N SER A 4 27.96 -16.96 29.18
CA SER A 4 28.99 -18.00 29.18
C SER A 4 30.24 -17.51 28.43
N LYS A 5 31.39 -18.16 28.69
CA LYS A 5 32.64 -17.82 27.99
C LYS A 5 32.51 -17.93 26.46
N SER A 6 31.72 -18.89 25.97
CA SER A 6 31.44 -19.08 24.55
C SER A 6 30.57 -17.96 23.98
N GLU A 7 29.50 -17.56 24.66
CA GLU A 7 28.61 -16.49 24.22
C GLU A 7 29.33 -15.14 24.23
N ARG A 8 30.13 -14.85 25.27
CA ARG A 8 30.95 -13.64 25.34
C ARG A 8 31.92 -13.55 24.17
N LYS A 9 32.60 -14.66 23.85
CA LYS A 9 33.52 -14.74 22.70
C LYS A 9 32.79 -14.54 21.37
N TYR A 10 31.58 -15.08 21.23
CA TYR A 10 30.80 -14.94 20.01
C TYR A 10 30.26 -13.52 19.84
N LEU A 11 29.74 -12.91 20.91
CA LEU A 11 29.31 -11.51 20.93
C LEU A 11 30.47 -10.55 20.61
N PHE A 12 31.63 -10.78 21.22
CA PHE A 12 32.85 -10.01 20.94
C PHE A 12 33.17 -10.01 19.43
N LYS A 13 33.22 -11.20 18.82
CA LYS A 13 33.49 -11.34 17.38
C LYS A 13 32.42 -10.70 16.52
N ALA A 14 31.15 -10.79 16.92
CA ALA A 14 30.05 -10.19 16.19
C ALA A 14 30.16 -8.65 16.19
N LEU A 15 30.45 -8.05 17.34
CA LEU A 15 30.65 -6.60 17.45
C LEU A 15 31.90 -6.13 16.68
N GLU A 16 33.00 -6.89 16.74
CA GLU A 16 34.21 -6.61 15.97
C GLU A 16 33.99 -6.71 14.46
N ASP A 17 33.12 -7.61 14.02
CA ASP A 17 32.76 -7.77 12.62
C ASP A 17 31.84 -6.65 12.12
N GLY A 18 30.85 -6.26 12.92
CA GLY A 18 29.88 -5.22 12.55
C GLY A 18 30.36 -3.79 12.75
N TYR A 19 31.37 -3.56 13.60
CA TYR A 19 31.91 -2.24 13.87
C TYR A 19 33.42 -2.25 13.67
N ARG A 20 33.89 -1.56 12.62
CA ARG A 20 35.31 -1.51 12.23
C ARG A 20 36.07 -0.33 12.82
N SER A 21 35.39 0.58 13.52
CA SER A 21 36.04 1.71 14.20
C SER A 21 35.32 2.11 15.49
N TYR A 22 36.09 2.76 16.36
CA TYR A 22 35.57 3.37 17.60
C TYR A 22 34.42 4.33 17.33
N ASP A 23 34.52 5.15 16.27
CA ASP A 23 33.49 6.12 15.94
C ASP A 23 32.16 5.46 15.55
N GLN A 24 32.19 4.30 14.87
CA GLN A 24 30.97 3.55 14.56
C GLN A 24 30.28 3.03 15.82
N LEU A 25 31.04 2.51 16.79
CA LEU A 25 30.49 2.11 18.10
C LEU A 25 29.93 3.31 18.86
N ARG A 26 30.62 4.46 18.83
CA ARG A 26 30.16 5.69 19.48
C ARG A 26 28.83 6.16 18.89
N ILE A 27 28.68 6.12 17.57
CA ILE A 27 27.43 6.48 16.88
C ILE A 27 26.31 5.55 17.33
N MET A 28 26.53 4.23 17.29
CA MET A 28 25.54 3.25 17.76
C MET A 28 25.13 3.50 19.21
N PHE A 29 26.10 3.75 20.11
CA PHE A 29 25.83 4.02 21.52
C PHE A 29 25.00 5.29 21.72
N ARG A 30 25.34 6.36 20.99
CA ARG A 30 24.65 7.63 21.14
C ARG A 30 23.22 7.57 20.59
N LEU A 31 23.00 6.88 19.48
CA LEU A 31 21.69 6.82 18.82
C LEU A 31 20.77 5.81 19.48
N ASN A 32 21.27 4.63 19.85
CA ASN A 32 20.42 3.51 20.31
C ASN A 32 20.38 3.34 21.83
N LEU A 33 21.35 3.90 22.55
CA LEU A 33 21.43 3.81 24.02
C LEU A 33 21.33 5.18 24.69
N GLU A 34 21.25 6.27 23.92
CA GLU A 34 21.22 7.66 24.40
C GLU A 34 22.37 7.99 25.38
N LYS A 35 23.51 7.31 25.24
CA LYS A 35 24.67 7.47 26.13
C LYS A 35 25.94 7.80 25.34
N ASN A 36 26.82 8.58 25.96
CA ASN A 36 28.14 8.84 25.40
C ASN A 36 29.06 7.65 25.71
N LEU A 37 29.69 7.07 24.69
CA LEU A 37 30.57 5.91 24.85
C LEU A 37 31.75 6.20 25.79
N GLU A 38 32.26 7.43 25.73
CA GLU A 38 33.37 7.93 26.54
C GLU A 38 33.08 7.97 28.06
N GLU A 39 31.81 8.02 28.44
CA GLU A 39 31.40 7.98 29.86
C GLU A 39 31.46 6.55 30.44
N ILE A 40 31.53 5.55 29.55
CA ILE A 40 31.44 4.14 29.90
C ILE A 40 32.79 3.47 29.73
N VAL A 41 33.49 3.77 28.64
CA VAL A 41 34.77 3.16 28.28
C VAL A 41 35.75 4.25 27.89
N LYS A 42 37.00 4.11 28.34
CA LYS A 42 38.08 4.97 27.86
C LYS A 42 38.36 4.67 26.39
N ARG A 43 38.81 5.70 25.66
CA ARG A 43 39.21 5.53 24.28
C ARG A 43 40.49 4.69 24.22
N ASP A 44 40.35 3.48 23.70
CA ASP A 44 41.38 2.46 23.59
C ASP A 44 41.30 1.78 22.20
N PRO A 45 42.21 0.85 21.87
CA PRO A 45 42.05 -0.05 20.74
C PRO A 45 40.66 -0.71 20.73
N LEU A 46 40.10 -0.90 19.53
CA LEU A 46 38.70 -1.27 19.33
C LEU A 46 38.31 -2.58 20.01
N ASP A 47 39.20 -3.57 19.99
CA ASP A 47 39.07 -4.84 20.71
C ASP A 47 38.91 -4.62 22.22
N ASN A 48 39.76 -3.81 22.83
CA ASN A 48 39.67 -3.48 24.26
C ASN A 48 38.36 -2.75 24.58
N VAL A 49 37.94 -1.83 23.70
CA VAL A 49 36.68 -1.09 23.86
C VAL A 49 35.48 -2.03 23.77
N ILE A 50 35.45 -2.96 22.81
CA ILE A 50 34.37 -3.95 22.66
C ILE A 50 34.30 -4.87 23.89
N LEU A 51 35.45 -5.34 24.38
CA LEU A 51 35.48 -6.20 25.57
C LEU A 51 34.91 -5.46 26.79
N ALA A 52 35.40 -4.25 27.06
CA ALA A 52 34.94 -3.45 28.18
C ALA A 52 33.46 -3.04 28.05
N LEU A 53 32.96 -2.84 26.82
CA LEU A 53 31.54 -2.62 26.55
C LEU A 53 30.67 -3.81 26.94
N ILE A 54 31.10 -5.03 26.58
CA ILE A 54 30.37 -6.25 26.93
C ILE A 54 30.35 -6.43 28.46
N GLU A 55 31.49 -6.26 29.11
CA GLU A 55 31.60 -6.36 30.57
C GLU A 55 30.73 -5.32 31.29
N TRP A 56 30.74 -4.08 30.81
CA TRP A 56 29.86 -3.03 31.31
C TRP A 56 28.40 -3.44 31.15
N ALA A 57 28.00 -3.88 29.96
CA ALA A 57 26.62 -4.23 29.66
C ALA A 57 26.14 -5.44 30.49
N GLU A 58 27.01 -6.43 30.76
CA GLU A 58 26.73 -7.50 31.72
C GLU A 58 26.54 -6.95 33.14
N SER A 59 27.45 -6.08 33.61
CA SER A 59 27.42 -5.53 34.98
C SER A 59 26.20 -4.65 35.26
N GLN A 60 25.73 -3.94 34.24
CA GLN A 60 24.59 -3.02 34.34
C GLN A 60 23.27 -3.67 33.93
N ASN A 61 23.26 -4.96 33.60
CA ASN A 61 22.11 -5.65 33.02
C ASN A 61 21.58 -4.97 31.73
N LYS A 62 22.48 -4.34 30.97
CA LYS A 62 22.24 -3.63 29.70
C LYS A 62 22.72 -4.39 28.47
N LEU A 63 23.06 -5.66 28.62
CA LEU A 63 23.49 -6.54 27.55
C LEU A 63 22.47 -6.61 26.40
N LEU A 64 21.18 -6.59 26.75
CA LEU A 64 20.07 -6.59 25.81
C LEU A 64 20.11 -5.38 24.89
N ASP A 65 20.28 -4.21 25.49
CA ASP A 65 20.26 -2.95 24.79
C ASP A 65 21.51 -2.81 23.91
N LEU A 66 22.66 -3.31 24.37
CA LEU A 66 23.89 -3.37 23.58
C LEU A 66 23.71 -4.21 22.30
N VAL A 67 23.24 -5.45 22.44
CA VAL A 67 23.13 -6.40 21.33
C VAL A 67 22.07 -5.95 20.32
N TRP A 68 20.95 -5.40 20.80
CA TRP A 68 19.91 -4.87 19.93
C TRP A 68 20.30 -3.55 19.26
N GLY A 69 20.90 -2.61 20.00
CA GLY A 69 21.42 -1.39 19.39
C GLY A 69 22.48 -1.69 18.34
N ALA A 70 23.29 -2.73 18.58
CA ALA A 70 24.25 -3.22 17.60
C ALA A 70 23.59 -3.78 16.33
N ASN A 71 22.50 -4.55 16.49
CA ASN A 71 21.77 -5.14 15.37
C ASN A 71 20.96 -4.10 14.58
N ASP A 72 20.38 -3.11 15.26
CA ASP A 72 19.55 -2.08 14.62
C ASP A 72 20.38 -1.17 13.71
N GLN A 73 21.56 -0.76 14.18
CA GLN A 73 22.48 0.07 13.41
C GLN A 73 23.16 -0.70 12.25
N ASN A 74 23.29 -2.03 12.36
CA ASN A 74 23.92 -2.89 11.36
C ASN A 74 23.09 -4.17 11.09
N PRO A 75 21.88 -4.06 10.53
CA PRO A 75 20.92 -5.17 10.43
C PRO A 75 21.33 -6.25 9.42
N HIS A 76 22.25 -5.92 8.52
CA HIS A 76 22.80 -6.84 7.53
C HIS A 76 24.01 -7.63 8.05
N ASN A 77 24.53 -7.31 9.24
CA ASN A 77 25.62 -8.07 9.84
C ASN A 77 25.08 -9.38 10.43
N LEU A 78 25.25 -10.48 9.68
CA LEU A 78 24.77 -11.81 10.06
C LEU A 78 25.28 -12.28 11.43
N PRO A 79 26.56 -12.10 11.81
CA PRO A 79 27.04 -12.42 13.16
C PRO A 79 26.28 -11.71 14.28
N ILE A 80 26.07 -10.38 14.17
CA ILE A 80 25.31 -9.60 15.16
C ILE A 80 23.87 -10.08 15.22
N LYS A 81 23.24 -10.30 14.07
CA LYS A 81 21.88 -10.82 14.00
C LYS A 81 21.75 -12.19 14.65
N ASN A 82 22.72 -13.08 14.44
CA ASN A 82 22.73 -14.43 15.00
C ASN A 82 22.94 -14.42 16.52
N ILE A 83 23.91 -13.67 17.04
CA ILE A 83 24.11 -13.58 18.50
C ILE A 83 22.91 -12.90 19.17
N THR A 84 22.28 -11.93 18.51
CA THR A 84 21.00 -11.36 18.93
C THR A 84 20.02 -12.51 19.14
N TYR A 85 19.65 -13.26 18.10
CA TYR A 85 18.70 -14.37 18.26
C TYR A 85 19.09 -15.43 19.30
N GLN A 86 20.38 -15.73 19.44
CA GLN A 86 20.87 -16.68 20.45
C GLN A 86 20.69 -16.16 21.89
N LEU A 87 20.96 -14.89 22.15
CA LEU A 87 20.79 -14.30 23.49
C LEU A 87 19.31 -14.05 23.83
N PHE A 88 18.44 -13.98 22.83
CA PHE A 88 16.98 -13.89 22.96
C PHE A 88 16.26 -15.25 22.86
N TYR A 89 16.99 -16.37 23.01
CA TYR A 89 16.47 -17.68 22.65
C TYR A 89 15.43 -18.21 23.65
N ILE A 90 14.15 -17.97 23.32
CA ILE A 90 13.07 -18.91 23.61
C ILE A 90 13.39 -20.17 22.80
N THR A 91 13.55 -21.29 23.49
CA THR A 91 13.87 -22.56 22.85
C THR A 91 12.80 -22.98 21.85
N GLU A 92 13.17 -23.75 20.83
CA GLU A 92 12.22 -24.30 19.87
C GLU A 92 11.06 -25.03 20.58
N LYS A 93 11.38 -25.82 21.60
CA LYS A 93 10.39 -26.48 22.48
C LYS A 93 9.46 -25.50 23.20
N GLN A 94 9.96 -24.34 23.63
CA GLN A 94 9.14 -23.30 24.25
C GLN A 94 8.26 -22.58 23.22
N TRP A 95 8.75 -22.38 21.98
CA TRP A 95 7.94 -21.87 20.88
C TRP A 95 6.82 -22.82 20.47
N GLU A 96 7.12 -24.12 20.37
CA GLU A 96 6.11 -25.16 20.10
C GLU A 96 5.03 -25.18 21.20
N LYS A 97 5.45 -25.11 22.47
CA LYS A 97 4.52 -25.02 23.61
C LYS A 97 3.67 -23.76 23.52
N LEU A 98 4.27 -22.60 23.23
CA LEU A 98 3.52 -21.34 23.07
C LEU A 98 2.53 -21.41 21.91
N TYR A 99 2.94 -21.94 20.76
CA TYR A 99 2.07 -22.14 19.59
C TYR A 99 0.85 -22.98 19.93
N LYS A 100 1.06 -24.12 20.61
CA LYS A 100 -0.01 -25.01 21.03
C LYS A 100 -1.01 -24.32 21.97
N LEU A 101 -0.53 -23.38 22.80
CA LEU A 101 -1.40 -22.61 23.69
C LEU A 101 -2.18 -21.53 22.91
N LEU A 102 -1.51 -20.80 22.01
CA LEU A 102 -2.16 -19.73 21.22
C LEU A 102 -3.23 -20.26 20.27
N SER A 103 -3.03 -21.44 19.67
CA SER A 103 -4.01 -22.07 18.75
C SER A 103 -5.30 -22.52 19.45
N GLN A 104 -5.28 -22.67 20.78
CA GLN A 104 -6.47 -23.00 21.58
C GLN A 104 -7.33 -21.77 21.88
N ILE A 105 -6.81 -20.56 21.68
CA ILE A 105 -7.55 -19.33 21.97
C ILE A 105 -8.36 -18.89 20.74
N HIS A 106 -9.57 -18.40 20.96
CA HIS A 106 -10.35 -17.76 19.91
C HIS A 106 -9.63 -16.49 19.38
N PRO A 107 -9.60 -16.24 18.06
CA PRO A 107 -8.87 -15.12 17.45
C PRO A 107 -9.14 -13.73 18.05
N THR A 108 -10.38 -13.49 18.49
CA THR A 108 -10.78 -12.23 19.12
C THR A 108 -9.95 -11.92 20.38
N TYR A 109 -9.56 -12.92 21.17
CA TYR A 109 -8.73 -12.69 22.36
C TYR A 109 -7.28 -12.37 22.00
N LEU A 110 -6.76 -12.95 20.92
CA LEU A 110 -5.42 -12.64 20.43
C LEU A 110 -5.36 -11.19 19.95
N ASP A 111 -6.33 -10.77 19.14
CA ASP A 111 -6.44 -9.38 18.68
C ASP A 111 -6.51 -8.40 19.86
N LEU A 112 -7.31 -8.72 20.91
CA LEU A 112 -7.36 -7.95 22.15
C LEU A 112 -6.02 -7.87 22.87
N ALA A 113 -5.34 -9.02 23.04
CA ALA A 113 -4.03 -9.06 23.68
C ALA A 113 -3.00 -8.25 22.91
N PHE A 114 -3.03 -8.27 21.57
CA PHE A 114 -2.13 -7.46 20.75
C PHE A 114 -2.41 -5.96 20.94
N GLN A 115 -3.67 -5.53 20.88
CA GLN A 115 -4.03 -4.12 21.01
C GLN A 115 -3.66 -3.54 22.38
N GLU A 116 -3.79 -4.34 23.44
CA GLU A 116 -3.53 -3.91 24.81
C GLU A 116 -2.04 -4.00 25.20
N THR A 117 -1.32 -4.98 24.67
CA THR A 117 0.14 -5.10 24.89
C THR A 117 0.91 -4.06 24.07
N PHE A 118 0.42 -3.69 22.87
CA PHE A 118 1.14 -2.86 21.90
C PHE A 118 0.43 -1.54 21.59
N GLN A 119 -0.05 -0.81 22.62
CA GLN A 119 -0.80 0.43 22.43
C GLN A 119 -0.13 1.39 21.43
N PRO A 120 -0.87 1.97 20.46
CA PRO A 120 -0.27 2.94 19.56
C PRO A 120 -0.26 4.37 20.16
N LYS A 121 0.86 5.09 19.99
CA LYS A 121 0.78 6.51 19.60
C LYS A 121 0.54 6.67 18.08
N GLU A 122 0.70 5.63 17.26
CA GLU A 122 0.26 5.60 15.86
C GLU A 122 -0.25 4.20 15.49
N ILE A 123 -1.45 4.11 14.93
CA ILE A 123 -2.22 2.88 14.70
C ILE A 123 -1.43 1.90 13.83
N VAL A 124 -0.97 0.78 14.40
CA VAL A 124 -0.37 -0.34 13.66
C VAL A 124 -1.32 -1.54 13.68
N GLU A 125 -1.77 -1.97 12.49
CA GLU A 125 -2.63 -3.14 12.32
C GLU A 125 -1.92 -4.43 12.84
N VAL A 126 -2.71 -5.34 13.42
CA VAL A 126 -2.28 -6.71 13.71
C VAL A 126 -2.23 -7.46 12.38
N ASP A 127 -1.14 -8.19 12.10
CA ASP A 127 -1.04 -8.99 10.86
C ASP A 127 -2.28 -9.91 10.75
N PRO A 128 -3.09 -9.80 9.68
CA PRO A 128 -4.30 -10.58 9.53
C PRO A 128 -4.09 -12.09 9.61
N ARG A 129 -2.86 -12.56 9.29
CA ARG A 129 -2.48 -13.98 9.40
C ARG A 129 -2.49 -14.49 10.85
N LEU A 130 -2.27 -13.61 11.82
CA LEU A 130 -2.36 -13.93 13.25
C LEU A 130 -3.80 -14.08 13.75
N ILE A 131 -4.78 -13.59 13.00
CA ILE A 131 -6.21 -13.72 13.33
C ILE A 131 -6.73 -15.10 12.90
N ASN A 132 -5.95 -15.88 12.14
CA ASN A 132 -6.33 -17.21 11.67
C ASN A 132 -5.25 -18.27 11.93
N LEU A 133 -4.67 -18.29 13.15
CA LEU A 133 -3.60 -19.24 13.50
C LEU A 133 -3.99 -20.72 13.32
N LYS A 134 -5.29 -21.05 13.30
CA LYS A 134 -5.78 -22.41 13.05
C LYS A 134 -5.68 -22.86 11.59
N SER A 135 -5.45 -21.94 10.65
CA SER A 135 -5.40 -22.23 9.21
C SER A 135 -4.00 -22.21 8.61
N LEU A 136 -2.95 -22.05 9.43
CA LEU A 136 -1.55 -21.96 8.99
C LEU A 136 -0.77 -23.19 9.48
N GLU A 137 0.22 -23.64 8.70
CA GLU A 137 1.13 -24.70 9.15
C GLU A 137 2.02 -24.19 10.32
N ALA A 138 2.48 -25.12 11.16
CA ALA A 138 3.16 -24.79 12.42
C ALA A 138 4.44 -23.95 12.19
N GLU A 139 5.19 -24.24 11.13
CA GLU A 139 6.43 -23.56 10.76
C GLU A 139 6.17 -22.11 10.29
N GLU A 140 5.21 -21.91 9.38
CA GLU A 140 4.82 -20.59 8.86
C GLU A 140 4.20 -19.69 9.95
N THR A 141 3.51 -20.30 10.91
CA THR A 141 2.94 -19.60 12.07
C THR A 141 4.01 -19.14 13.04
N GLN A 142 5.01 -19.98 13.31
CA GLN A 142 6.14 -19.63 14.19
C GLN A 142 6.93 -18.46 13.62
N ASP A 143 7.22 -18.47 12.33
CA ASP A 143 7.96 -17.38 11.68
C ASP A 143 7.14 -16.10 11.63
N THR A 144 5.83 -16.20 11.37
CA THR A 144 4.92 -15.03 11.42
C THR A 144 4.81 -14.43 12.82
N LEU A 145 4.73 -15.26 13.87
CA LEU A 145 4.71 -14.81 15.27
C LEU A 145 6.05 -14.20 15.69
N LYS A 146 7.17 -14.85 15.36
CA LYS A 146 8.53 -14.35 15.63
C LYS A 146 8.72 -12.99 14.96
N ASP A 147 8.42 -12.87 13.67
CA ASP A 147 8.55 -11.64 12.93
C ASP A 147 7.67 -10.51 13.49
N ASN A 148 6.41 -10.79 13.81
CA ASN A 148 5.50 -9.77 14.31
C ASN A 148 5.82 -9.31 15.73
N LEU A 149 6.16 -10.25 16.63
CA LEU A 149 6.49 -9.90 18.02
C LEU A 149 7.87 -9.22 18.11
N ILE A 150 8.83 -9.60 17.27
CA ILE A 150 10.15 -8.96 17.23
C ILE A 150 10.06 -7.56 16.61
N LYS A 151 9.32 -7.38 15.50
CA LYS A 151 9.16 -6.07 14.84
C LYS A 151 8.40 -5.04 15.69
N LYS A 152 7.55 -5.46 16.64
CA LYS A 152 6.74 -4.56 17.47
C LYS A 152 7.42 -4.09 18.76
N ARG A 153 8.72 -4.33 18.93
CA ARG A 153 9.48 -3.95 20.15
C ARG A 153 9.52 -2.46 20.42
N GLU A 154 9.70 -1.62 19.40
CA GLU A 154 9.73 -0.15 19.55
C GLU A 154 8.43 0.43 20.14
N GLN A 155 7.38 -0.39 20.24
CA GLN A 155 6.06 -0.03 20.75
C GLN A 155 5.80 -0.57 22.16
N SER A 156 6.69 -1.41 22.72
CA SER A 156 6.60 -1.83 24.12
C SER A 156 7.11 -0.72 25.03
N SER A 157 6.37 -0.46 26.10
CA SER A 157 6.75 0.51 27.14
C SER A 157 7.61 -0.09 28.25
N ARG A 158 8.00 -1.37 28.13
CA ARG A 158 8.69 -2.12 29.18
C ARG A 158 10.04 -2.64 28.72
N GLU A 159 11.00 -2.68 29.64
CA GLU A 159 12.33 -3.30 29.44
C GLU A 159 12.27 -4.85 29.49
N ILE A 160 11.21 -5.48 28.96
CA ILE A 160 11.07 -6.94 28.86
C ILE A 160 10.84 -7.36 27.40
N PRO A 161 11.27 -8.58 27.00
CA PRO A 161 10.96 -9.12 25.67
C PRO A 161 9.46 -9.05 25.37
N VAL A 162 9.12 -8.50 24.21
CA VAL A 162 7.75 -8.31 23.72
C VAL A 162 6.88 -9.56 23.86
N VAL A 163 7.44 -10.70 23.49
CA VAL A 163 6.76 -12.00 23.60
C VAL A 163 6.39 -12.35 25.05
N LEU A 164 7.25 -12.02 26.03
CA LEU A 164 6.92 -12.24 27.44
C LEU A 164 5.82 -11.32 27.91
N GLU A 165 5.85 -10.04 27.50
CA GLU A 165 4.80 -9.08 27.85
C GLU A 165 3.43 -9.51 27.30
N PHE A 166 3.42 -9.96 26.03
CA PHE A 166 2.23 -10.43 25.35
C PHE A 166 1.66 -11.69 26.00
N VAL A 167 2.49 -12.68 26.31
CA VAL A 167 2.03 -13.93 26.92
C VAL A 167 1.65 -13.73 28.39
N ASP A 168 2.34 -12.85 29.10
CA ASP A 168 1.97 -12.45 30.45
C ASP A 168 0.59 -11.76 30.47
N TYR A 169 0.31 -10.91 29.48
CA TYR A 169 -1.02 -10.32 29.32
C TYR A 169 -2.10 -11.39 29.09
N LEU A 170 -1.86 -12.32 28.16
CA LEU A 170 -2.77 -13.45 27.89
C LEU A 170 -3.05 -14.28 29.15
N SER A 171 -2.03 -14.54 29.98
CA SER A 171 -2.19 -15.29 31.23
C SER A 171 -3.13 -14.61 32.25
N ARG A 172 -3.38 -13.31 32.11
CA ARG A 172 -4.17 -12.48 33.03
C ARG A 172 -5.52 -12.06 32.45
N MET A 173 -5.82 -12.39 31.19
CA MET A 173 -7.08 -12.00 30.56
C MET A 173 -8.28 -12.66 31.27
N PRO A 174 -9.35 -11.91 31.56
CA PRO A 174 -10.54 -12.47 32.20
C PRO A 174 -11.44 -13.12 31.14
N TYR A 175 -10.99 -14.25 30.58
CA TYR A 175 -11.69 -14.99 29.50
C TYR A 175 -13.17 -15.20 29.81
N GLU A 176 -13.48 -15.60 31.05
CA GLU A 176 -14.86 -15.85 31.52
C GLU A 176 -15.75 -14.61 31.44
N GLN A 177 -15.25 -13.41 31.77
CA GLN A 177 -16.05 -12.17 31.74
C GLN A 177 -16.31 -11.72 30.29
N ILE A 178 -15.34 -11.97 29.41
CA ILE A 178 -15.45 -11.67 27.98
C ILE A 178 -16.40 -12.66 27.31
N ASP A 179 -16.32 -13.96 27.64
CA ASP A 179 -17.24 -14.99 27.14
C ASP A 179 -18.70 -14.70 27.53
N ILE A 180 -18.97 -14.34 28.80
CA ILE A 180 -20.33 -13.96 29.25
C ILE A 180 -20.86 -12.75 28.49
N SER A 181 -20.00 -11.76 28.24
CA SER A 181 -20.37 -10.56 27.48
C SER A 181 -20.67 -10.90 26.02
N LEU A 182 -19.84 -11.75 25.39
CA LEU A 182 -20.05 -12.23 24.02
C LEU A 182 -21.31 -13.09 23.89
N GLN A 183 -21.61 -13.97 24.85
CA GLN A 183 -22.86 -14.74 24.89
C GLN A 183 -24.09 -13.83 24.93
N THR A 184 -24.05 -12.83 25.81
CA THR A 184 -25.14 -11.86 26.00
C THR A 184 -25.36 -11.05 24.72
N ILE A 185 -24.29 -10.75 23.97
CA ILE A 185 -24.33 -9.97 22.73
C ILE A 185 -24.77 -10.82 21.53
N LEU A 186 -24.31 -12.07 21.44
CA LEU A 186 -24.57 -12.93 20.29
C LEU A 186 -25.91 -13.68 20.38
N SER A 187 -26.67 -13.49 21.46
CA SER A 187 -27.96 -14.14 21.71
C SER A 187 -27.92 -15.66 21.48
N ASN A 188 -26.78 -16.29 21.73
CA ASN A 188 -26.58 -17.72 21.50
C ASN A 188 -26.60 -18.46 22.84
N PRO A 189 -27.76 -19.01 23.25
CA PRO A 189 -27.89 -19.71 24.53
C PRO A 189 -27.12 -21.04 24.58
N ASN A 190 -26.61 -21.53 23.45
CA ASN A 190 -25.90 -22.81 23.35
C ASN A 190 -24.37 -22.67 23.36
N TYR A 191 -23.83 -21.45 23.37
CA TYR A 191 -22.40 -21.27 23.56
C TYR A 191 -22.09 -21.49 25.04
N LEU A 192 -21.33 -22.52 25.41
CA LEU A 192 -20.89 -22.76 26.78
C LEU A 192 -19.47 -22.19 26.96
N PRO A 193 -19.19 -21.35 27.96
CA PRO A 193 -17.83 -20.90 28.22
C PRO A 193 -17.04 -22.13 28.65
N THR A 194 -15.96 -22.41 27.94
CA THR A 194 -15.03 -23.47 28.37
C THR A 194 -14.27 -22.94 29.57
N LYS A 195 -14.40 -23.59 30.74
CA LYS A 195 -13.47 -23.38 31.86
C LYS A 195 -12.08 -23.76 31.37
N SER A 196 -11.32 -22.77 30.90
CA SER A 196 -10.05 -23.03 30.24
C SER A 196 -8.94 -23.07 31.28
N THR A 197 -8.15 -24.14 31.30
CA THR A 197 -6.87 -24.22 32.02
C THR A 197 -5.79 -23.33 31.40
N ILE A 198 -6.08 -22.80 30.20
CA ILE A 198 -5.24 -21.99 29.33
C ILE A 198 -4.52 -20.83 30.05
N PRO A 199 -5.17 -20.02 30.93
CA PRO A 199 -4.49 -18.93 31.61
C PRO A 199 -3.38 -19.43 32.56
N ASN A 200 -3.60 -20.56 33.23
CA ASN A 200 -2.60 -21.16 34.11
C ASN A 200 -1.43 -21.76 33.32
N GLU A 201 -1.69 -22.30 32.13
CA GLU A 201 -0.65 -22.81 31.24
C GLU A 201 0.21 -21.69 30.66
N PHE A 202 -0.38 -20.54 30.29
CA PHE A 202 0.38 -19.34 29.95
C PHE A 202 1.19 -18.80 31.12
N LYS A 203 0.62 -18.75 32.32
CA LYS A 203 1.33 -18.32 33.53
C LYS A 203 2.54 -19.22 33.82
N THR A 204 2.38 -20.52 33.63
CA THR A 204 3.46 -21.51 33.77
C THR A 204 4.54 -21.29 32.72
N TRP A 205 4.15 -21.10 31.45
CA TRP A 205 5.09 -20.79 30.36
C TRP A 205 5.88 -19.50 30.62
N VAL A 206 5.21 -18.43 31.04
CA VAL A 206 5.86 -17.14 31.37
C VAL A 206 6.84 -17.32 32.51
N SER A 207 6.47 -18.04 33.57
CA SER A 207 7.36 -18.32 34.70
C SER A 207 8.60 -19.11 34.29
N GLU A 208 8.45 -20.12 33.42
CA GLU A 208 9.55 -20.94 32.91
C GLU A 208 10.54 -20.09 32.09
N VAL A 209 10.03 -19.29 31.14
CA VAL A 209 10.87 -18.47 30.24
C VAL A 209 11.49 -17.28 30.96
N SER A 210 10.74 -16.61 31.85
CA SER A 210 11.29 -15.50 32.65
C SER A 210 12.38 -15.95 33.61
N HIS A 211 12.27 -17.15 34.21
CA HIS A 211 13.32 -17.71 35.06
C HIS A 211 14.58 -18.04 34.25
N GLN A 212 14.44 -18.66 33.06
CA GLN A 212 15.56 -18.93 32.16
C GLN A 212 16.28 -17.64 31.73
N LEU A 213 15.52 -16.58 31.45
CA LEU A 213 16.08 -15.29 31.02
C LEU A 213 16.52 -14.39 32.19
N ASN A 214 16.32 -14.81 33.44
CA ASN A 214 16.58 -14.05 34.67
C ASN A 214 15.89 -12.66 34.67
N ILE A 215 14.62 -12.63 34.28
CA ILE A 215 13.79 -11.41 34.19
C ILE A 215 12.79 -11.40 35.34
N GLN A 216 12.77 -10.33 36.15
CA GLN A 216 11.74 -10.10 37.16
C GLN A 216 10.52 -9.39 36.54
N LEU A 217 9.35 -10.03 36.57
CA LEU A 217 8.09 -9.42 36.14
C LEU A 217 7.43 -8.71 37.32
N GLU A 218 7.46 -7.37 37.36
CA GLU A 218 6.78 -6.60 38.41
C GLU A 218 5.25 -6.77 38.36
N THR A 219 4.65 -7.13 39.50
CA THR A 219 3.21 -7.39 39.67
C THR A 219 2.34 -6.13 39.84
N GLN A 220 2.90 -4.93 39.80
CA GLN A 220 2.27 -3.74 40.41
C GLN A 220 1.24 -2.99 39.55
N LYS A 221 0.99 -3.39 38.30
CA LYS A 221 -0.04 -2.79 37.41
C LYS A 221 -1.38 -3.56 37.32
N GLN A 222 -1.73 -4.37 38.32
CA GLN A 222 -3.03 -5.09 38.34
C GLN A 222 -4.28 -4.19 38.37
N LYS A 223 -4.16 -2.92 38.80
CA LYS A 223 -5.31 -1.99 38.92
C LYS A 223 -5.63 -1.22 37.62
N GLU A 224 -4.62 -0.82 36.83
CA GLU A 224 -4.83 -0.05 35.59
C GLU A 224 -5.44 -0.91 34.47
N SER A 225 -4.93 -2.13 34.27
CA SER A 225 -5.44 -3.02 33.22
C SER A 225 -6.90 -3.42 33.45
N ARG A 226 -7.30 -3.66 34.71
CA ARG A 226 -8.71 -3.92 35.06
C ARG A 226 -9.62 -2.71 34.87
N SER A 227 -9.10 -1.50 35.09
CA SER A 227 -9.84 -0.25 34.86
C SER A 227 -10.07 0.00 33.37
N ASN A 228 -9.03 -0.15 32.55
CA ASN A 228 -9.11 0.02 31.10
C ASN A 228 -10.06 -1.00 30.46
N LEU A 229 -10.01 -2.26 30.91
CA LEU A 229 -10.90 -3.30 30.41
C LEU A 229 -12.38 -3.04 30.76
N LYS A 230 -12.68 -2.51 31.96
CA LYS A 230 -14.05 -2.09 32.34
C LYS A 230 -14.55 -0.90 31.51
N ILE A 231 -13.69 0.08 31.25
CA ILE A 231 -14.01 1.25 30.41
C ILE A 231 -14.25 0.83 28.97
N TRP A 232 -13.50 -0.15 28.46
CA TRP A 232 -13.72 -0.67 27.13
C TRP A 232 -14.97 -1.55 27.03
N LEU A 233 -15.22 -2.45 27.99
CA LEU A 233 -16.44 -3.27 28.03
C LEU A 233 -17.68 -2.38 28.02
N SER A 234 -17.71 -1.30 28.80
CA SER A 234 -18.84 -0.36 28.76
C SER A 234 -18.98 0.34 27.41
N LYS A 235 -17.87 0.72 26.75
CA LYS A 235 -17.88 1.29 25.38
C LYS A 235 -18.30 0.28 24.32
N PHE A 236 -17.91 -0.99 24.45
CA PHE A 236 -18.22 -2.06 23.51
C PHE A 236 -19.70 -2.46 23.61
N THR A 237 -20.20 -2.68 24.82
CA THR A 237 -21.63 -2.95 25.07
C THR A 237 -22.49 -1.77 24.59
N ALA A 238 -22.04 -0.53 24.82
CA ALA A 238 -22.72 0.66 24.29
C ALA A 238 -22.72 0.75 22.76
N ARG A 239 -21.67 0.28 22.07
CA ARG A 239 -21.59 0.25 20.59
C ARG A 239 -22.53 -0.79 19.99
N LEU A 240 -22.66 -1.94 20.63
CA LEU A 240 -23.56 -3.01 20.18
C LEU A 240 -25.02 -2.69 20.47
N GLN A 241 -25.35 -2.17 21.66
CA GLN A 241 -26.68 -1.68 21.99
C GLN A 241 -27.11 -0.49 21.10
N LYS A 242 -26.17 0.39 20.72
CA LYS A 242 -26.42 1.44 19.71
C LYS A 242 -26.83 0.88 18.35
N LYS A 243 -26.34 -0.31 17.96
CA LYS A 243 -26.63 -0.92 16.65
C LYS A 243 -28.07 -1.42 16.55
N ASP A 244 -28.62 -1.98 17.64
CA ASP A 244 -30.02 -2.40 17.73
C ASP A 244 -30.99 -1.23 17.92
N THR A 245 -30.55 -0.17 18.60
CA THR A 245 -31.37 1.05 18.79
C THR A 245 -31.42 1.87 17.49
N LEU A 246 -30.35 1.89 16.68
CA LEU A 246 -30.28 2.62 15.40
C LEU A 246 -31.29 2.14 14.36
N LEU A 247 -31.67 0.86 14.36
CA LEU A 247 -32.69 0.30 13.47
C LEU A 247 -34.10 0.85 13.75
N LYS A 248 -34.36 1.32 14.99
CA LYS A 248 -35.67 1.85 15.40
C LYS A 248 -35.76 3.38 15.39
N THR A 249 -34.63 4.10 15.33
CA THR A 249 -34.61 5.58 15.43
C THR A 249 -34.27 6.30 14.12
N GLN A 250 -33.94 5.57 13.04
CA GLN A 250 -33.60 6.16 11.73
C GLN A 250 -34.76 6.81 10.96
N GLU A 251 -36.02 6.70 11.42
CA GLU A 251 -37.15 7.41 10.81
C GLU A 251 -37.33 8.87 11.27
N LYS A 252 -36.72 9.32 12.40
CA LYS A 252 -37.17 10.58 13.02
C LYS A 252 -36.22 11.76 13.11
N ASN A 253 -34.90 11.62 13.00
CA ASN A 253 -34.01 12.76 13.26
C ASN A 253 -32.91 12.95 12.20
N LYS A 254 -33.33 13.47 11.03
CA LYS A 254 -32.50 14.39 10.24
C LYS A 254 -32.47 15.72 10.99
N ASN A 255 -31.37 16.04 11.66
CA ASN A 255 -30.69 17.34 11.62
C ASN A 255 -29.81 17.53 12.86
N LEU A 256 -28.63 18.08 12.58
CA LEU A 256 -27.67 18.72 13.51
C LEU A 256 -26.66 17.79 14.21
N SER A 257 -25.58 17.49 13.50
CA SER A 257 -24.24 17.45 14.10
C SER A 257 -23.24 18.13 13.16
N LYS A 258 -22.52 19.13 13.68
CA LYS A 258 -21.48 19.90 12.98
C LYS A 258 -20.44 18.95 12.37
N PHE A 259 -20.31 18.98 11.05
CA PHE A 259 -19.41 18.14 10.27
C PHE A 259 -17.97 18.63 10.43
N LEU A 260 -17.08 17.74 10.89
CA LEU A 260 -15.67 17.80 10.51
C LEU A 260 -15.59 17.73 8.97
N PRO A 261 -14.69 18.47 8.31
CA PRO A 261 -14.59 18.45 6.86
C PRO A 261 -14.37 17.01 6.39
N THR A 262 -15.29 16.51 5.57
CA THR A 262 -15.21 15.18 5.00
C THR A 262 -14.16 15.21 3.90
N GLU A 263 -13.05 14.53 4.10
CA GLU A 263 -12.01 14.44 3.08
C GLU A 263 -12.58 13.68 1.87
N LYS A 264 -12.53 14.34 0.71
CA LYS A 264 -12.83 13.71 -0.58
C LYS A 264 -11.59 12.99 -1.09
N ILE A 265 -11.76 11.74 -1.47
CA ILE A 265 -10.70 10.90 -2.01
C ILE A 265 -11.11 10.38 -3.37
N GLN A 266 -10.23 10.53 -4.36
CA GLN A 266 -10.40 9.98 -5.70
C GLN A 266 -9.72 8.61 -5.77
N PRO A 267 -10.47 7.52 -5.95
CA PRO A 267 -9.89 6.20 -6.19
C PRO A 267 -9.42 6.03 -7.64
N TYR A 268 -8.23 5.43 -7.80
CA TYR A 268 -7.63 5.03 -9.06
C TYR A 268 -7.38 3.52 -9.08
N LEU A 269 -7.80 2.87 -10.15
CA LEU A 269 -7.54 1.46 -10.42
C LEU A 269 -6.49 1.36 -11.53
N LEU A 270 -5.26 1.05 -11.14
CA LEU A 270 -4.12 0.87 -12.02
C LEU A 270 -4.14 -0.58 -12.48
N ILE A 271 -4.13 -0.83 -13.79
CA ILE A 271 -4.10 -2.19 -14.34
C ILE A 271 -3.06 -2.26 -15.46
N SER A 272 -2.12 -3.18 -15.36
CA SER A 272 -1.20 -3.50 -16.45
C SER A 272 -1.70 -4.65 -17.32
N LEU A 273 -1.41 -4.55 -18.61
CA LEU A 273 -1.72 -5.58 -19.60
C LEU A 273 -0.42 -6.02 -20.29
N GLU A 274 0.29 -6.97 -19.72
CA GLU A 274 1.55 -7.46 -20.27
C GLU A 274 1.34 -8.56 -21.30
N ASP A 275 2.19 -8.61 -22.32
CA ASP A 275 2.19 -9.72 -23.26
C ASP A 275 3.03 -10.90 -22.73
N ALA A 276 2.39 -12.07 -22.58
CA ALA A 276 3.06 -13.31 -22.20
C ALA A 276 2.90 -14.40 -23.27
N GLY A 277 3.13 -14.04 -24.54
CA GLY A 277 3.14 -14.99 -25.66
C GLY A 277 1.74 -15.26 -26.21
N SER A 278 1.07 -16.32 -25.75
CA SER A 278 -0.31 -16.63 -26.18
C SER A 278 -1.36 -15.80 -25.42
N ASP A 279 -1.04 -15.41 -24.19
CA ASP A 279 -1.94 -14.73 -23.26
C ASP A 279 -1.46 -13.32 -22.91
N LEU A 280 -2.33 -12.60 -22.20
CA LEU A 280 -2.02 -11.39 -21.47
C LEU A 280 -1.92 -11.69 -19.98
N LEU A 281 -0.99 -11.04 -19.30
CA LEU A 281 -0.91 -11.02 -17.84
C LEU A 281 -1.50 -9.70 -17.35
N LEU A 282 -2.55 -9.80 -16.53
CA LEU A 282 -3.21 -8.65 -15.95
C LEU A 282 -2.93 -8.56 -14.45
N GLN A 283 -2.39 -7.43 -14.03
CA GLN A 283 -2.20 -7.12 -12.61
C GLN A 283 -2.88 -5.80 -12.30
N GLY A 284 -3.52 -5.72 -11.13
CA GLY A 284 -4.32 -4.56 -10.74
C GLY A 284 -4.08 -4.11 -9.32
N GLU A 285 -3.91 -2.80 -9.13
CA GLU A 285 -3.71 -2.16 -7.84
C GLU A 285 -4.66 -0.97 -7.69
N LEU A 286 -5.20 -0.80 -6.48
CA LEU A 286 -6.08 0.31 -6.14
C LEU A 286 -5.28 1.34 -5.33
N VAL A 287 -5.24 2.57 -5.83
CA VAL A 287 -4.54 3.73 -5.25
C VAL A 287 -5.55 4.81 -4.87
N LEU A 288 -5.33 5.47 -3.74
CA LEU A 288 -6.20 6.51 -3.20
C LEU A 288 -5.48 7.86 -3.22
N GLU A 289 -5.98 8.82 -4.00
CA GLU A 289 -5.40 10.16 -4.08
C GLU A 289 -6.27 11.17 -3.32
N LYS A 290 -5.63 12.01 -2.49
CA LYS A 290 -6.29 13.11 -1.78
C LYS A 290 -6.34 14.33 -2.67
N ASP A 291 -7.53 14.91 -2.82
CA ASP A 291 -7.81 16.02 -3.75
C ASP A 291 -7.03 17.33 -3.44
N HIS A 292 -6.42 17.45 -2.26
CA HIS A 292 -5.77 18.70 -1.80
C HIS A 292 -4.34 18.57 -1.29
N SER A 293 -3.78 17.36 -1.23
CA SER A 293 -2.39 17.16 -0.85
C SER A 293 -1.66 16.50 -2.00
N LYS A 294 -0.65 17.17 -2.55
CA LYS A 294 0.35 16.56 -3.48
C LYS A 294 1.02 15.30 -2.90
N LYS A 295 0.77 14.97 -1.64
CA LYS A 295 1.04 13.68 -1.02
C LYS A 295 0.03 12.65 -1.50
N ILE A 296 0.45 11.80 -2.42
CA ILE A 296 -0.18 10.49 -2.60
C ILE A 296 -0.15 9.82 -1.24
N LEU A 297 -1.31 9.50 -0.68
CA LEU A 297 -1.37 8.49 0.37
C LEU A 297 -1.02 7.20 -0.33
N LYS A 298 0.28 6.89 -0.36
CA LYS A 298 0.81 5.61 -0.83
C LYS A 298 0.40 4.57 0.21
N GLN A 299 -0.89 4.27 0.26
CA GLN A 299 -1.37 3.10 0.97
C GLN A 299 -0.82 1.91 0.20
N LYS A 300 -0.30 0.92 0.94
CA LYS A 300 0.14 -0.34 0.36
C LYS A 300 -0.91 -0.79 -0.65
N PRO A 301 -0.51 -1.12 -1.89
CA PRO A 301 -1.44 -1.46 -2.97
C PRO A 301 -2.48 -2.42 -2.43
N ILE A 302 -3.75 -2.05 -2.54
CA ILE A 302 -4.81 -2.95 -2.12
C ILE A 302 -4.92 -3.99 -3.23
N TYR A 303 -4.11 -5.06 -3.14
CA TYR A 303 -4.04 -6.11 -4.15
C TYR A 303 -5.42 -6.67 -4.42
N ILE A 304 -5.81 -6.63 -5.69
CA ILE A 304 -7.09 -7.15 -6.13
C ILE A 304 -7.01 -8.68 -6.34
N GLN A 305 -5.83 -9.27 -6.19
CA GLN A 305 -5.63 -10.71 -6.12
C GLN A 305 -5.13 -11.09 -4.72
N GLU A 306 -5.45 -12.30 -4.29
CA GLU A 306 -4.82 -12.90 -3.12
C GLU A 306 -3.40 -13.32 -3.57
N GLN A 307 -2.41 -12.50 -3.22
CA GLN A 307 -0.98 -12.67 -3.56
C GLN A 307 -0.66 -12.47 -5.06
N THR A 308 0.32 -11.58 -5.35
CA THR A 308 1.30 -11.49 -6.47
C THR A 308 1.10 -12.15 -7.85
N GLN A 309 0.03 -12.87 -8.15
CA GLN A 309 -0.16 -13.61 -9.40
C GLN A 309 -1.00 -12.80 -10.40
N ALA A 310 -0.31 -12.27 -11.41
CA ALA A 310 -0.96 -11.73 -12.59
C ALA A 310 -1.98 -12.74 -13.17
N VAL A 311 -3.17 -12.26 -13.52
CA VAL A 311 -4.23 -13.07 -14.10
C VAL A 311 -3.93 -13.28 -15.57
N ARG A 312 -3.73 -14.53 -15.97
CA ARG A 312 -3.68 -14.92 -17.38
C ARG A 312 -5.04 -14.70 -18.03
N CYS A 313 -5.04 -13.98 -19.13
CA CYS A 313 -6.22 -13.69 -19.92
C CYS A 313 -5.89 -13.85 -21.39
N ALA A 314 -6.70 -14.61 -22.13
CA ALA A 314 -6.57 -14.67 -23.58
C ALA A 314 -6.63 -13.26 -24.20
N LYS A 315 -5.92 -13.04 -25.32
CA LYS A 315 -5.85 -11.79 -26.11
C LYS A 315 -7.15 -11.47 -26.85
N ASN A 316 -8.27 -11.50 -26.13
CA ASN A 316 -9.61 -11.30 -26.64
C ASN A 316 -10.32 -10.22 -25.81
N PHE A 317 -10.90 -9.21 -26.47
CA PHE A 317 -11.52 -8.06 -25.81
C PHE A 317 -12.62 -8.43 -24.81
N LYS A 318 -13.43 -9.44 -25.10
CA LYS A 318 -14.46 -9.94 -24.17
C LYS A 318 -13.85 -10.58 -22.93
N LYS A 319 -12.75 -11.33 -23.10
CA LYS A 319 -12.03 -11.94 -21.97
C LYS A 319 -11.30 -10.89 -21.13
N ILE A 320 -10.68 -9.90 -21.77
CA ILE A 320 -10.07 -8.75 -21.10
C ILE A 320 -11.13 -8.02 -20.28
N GLY A 321 -12.27 -7.68 -20.89
CA GLY A 321 -13.38 -7.01 -20.20
C GLY A 321 -13.94 -7.78 -19.01
N ASN A 322 -14.05 -9.11 -19.11
CA ASN A 322 -14.41 -9.96 -17.97
C ASN A 322 -13.39 -9.86 -16.81
N CYS A 323 -12.10 -9.82 -17.13
CA CYS A 323 -11.04 -9.66 -16.13
C CYS A 323 -11.10 -8.26 -15.50
N LEU A 324 -11.18 -7.20 -16.32
CA LEU A 324 -11.34 -5.82 -15.84
C LEU A 324 -12.56 -5.66 -14.93
N LYS A 325 -13.70 -6.29 -15.26
CA LYS A 325 -14.89 -6.24 -14.42
C LYS A 325 -14.65 -6.84 -13.04
N LYS A 326 -13.91 -7.95 -12.93
CA LYS A 326 -13.52 -8.54 -11.64
C LYS A 326 -12.64 -7.59 -10.84
N PHE A 327 -11.69 -6.93 -11.50
CA PHE A 327 -10.84 -5.92 -10.85
C PHE A 327 -11.70 -4.77 -10.27
N ILE A 328 -12.57 -4.20 -11.09
CA ILE A 328 -13.48 -3.11 -10.71
C ILE A 328 -14.39 -3.52 -9.54
N GLN A 329 -15.01 -4.70 -9.60
CA GLN A 329 -15.90 -5.20 -8.55
C GLN A 329 -15.18 -5.37 -7.21
N LYS A 330 -13.98 -5.97 -7.22
CA LYS A 330 -13.20 -6.16 -6.01
C LYS A 330 -12.68 -4.82 -5.47
N SER A 331 -12.34 -3.86 -6.34
CA SER A 331 -12.02 -2.49 -5.92
C SER A 331 -13.19 -1.82 -5.21
N TYR A 332 -14.41 -1.89 -5.75
CA TYR A 332 -15.60 -1.35 -5.08
C TYR A 332 -15.86 -2.00 -3.73
N TRP A 333 -15.71 -3.33 -3.63
CA TRP A 333 -15.85 -4.03 -2.36
C TRP A 333 -14.81 -3.57 -1.32
N LYS A 334 -13.55 -3.41 -1.74
CA LYS A 334 -12.46 -2.87 -0.90
C LYS A 334 -12.73 -1.43 -0.46
N LEU A 335 -13.22 -0.56 -1.36
CA LEU A 335 -13.59 0.82 -1.03
C LEU A 335 -14.76 0.88 -0.03
N GLN A 336 -15.77 0.02 -0.19
CA GLN A 336 -16.89 -0.07 0.75
C GLN A 336 -16.42 -0.51 2.15
N HIS A 337 -15.53 -1.52 2.20
CA HIS A 337 -14.93 -1.98 3.45
C HIS A 337 -14.04 -0.91 4.10
N TYR A 338 -13.30 -0.17 3.29
CA TYR A 338 -12.50 0.95 3.79
C TYR A 338 -13.39 2.08 4.34
N ARG A 339 -14.49 2.40 3.65
CA ARG A 339 -15.48 3.40 4.08
C ARG A 339 -16.19 2.99 5.37
N SER A 340 -16.47 1.70 5.58
CA SER A 340 -17.10 1.21 6.81
C SER A 340 -16.19 1.33 8.03
N ARG A 341 -14.87 1.26 7.84
CA ARG A 341 -13.85 1.46 8.88
C ARG A 341 -13.50 2.93 9.13
N ASN A 342 -13.71 3.80 8.13
CA ASN A 342 -13.33 5.22 8.19
C ASN A 342 -14.54 6.13 7.88
N SER A 343 -15.34 6.44 8.90
CA SER A 343 -16.60 7.20 8.75
C SER A 343 -16.43 8.63 8.21
N ASN A 344 -15.22 9.19 8.27
CA ASN A 344 -14.95 10.58 7.87
C ASN A 344 -14.50 10.73 6.42
N ILE A 345 -14.33 9.62 5.70
CA ILE A 345 -13.82 9.61 4.32
C ILE A 345 -14.98 9.46 3.34
N ARG A 346 -15.00 10.33 2.33
CA ARG A 346 -15.94 10.24 1.21
C ARG A 346 -15.17 9.97 -0.07
N PHE A 347 -15.45 8.82 -0.68
CA PHE A 347 -14.93 8.54 -2.01
C PHE A 347 -15.76 9.23 -3.08
N GLU A 348 -15.10 9.69 -4.14
CA GLU A 348 -15.79 10.02 -5.39
C GLU A 348 -16.49 8.76 -5.94
N PRO A 349 -17.66 8.90 -6.60
CA PRO A 349 -18.53 7.77 -6.93
C PRO A 349 -17.93 6.88 -8.02
N SER A 350 -17.13 7.46 -8.92
CA SER A 350 -16.48 6.74 -10.02
C SER A 350 -15.00 6.50 -9.72
N ILE A 351 -14.59 5.24 -9.82
CA ILE A 351 -13.19 4.85 -9.89
C ILE A 351 -12.64 5.26 -11.26
N ILE A 352 -11.49 5.95 -11.27
CA ILE A 352 -10.73 6.24 -12.49
C ILE A 352 -9.87 5.02 -12.81
N ILE A 353 -9.87 4.59 -14.07
CA ILE A 353 -9.08 3.44 -14.52
C ILE A 353 -7.85 3.94 -15.27
N GLU A 354 -6.67 3.48 -14.87
CA GLU A 354 -5.41 3.71 -15.57
C GLU A 354 -4.94 2.38 -16.17
N LEU A 355 -4.94 2.26 -17.50
CA LEU A 355 -4.46 1.06 -18.17
C LEU A 355 -3.03 1.27 -18.67
N PHE A 356 -2.11 0.46 -18.16
CA PHE A 356 -0.73 0.39 -18.65
C PHE A 356 -0.71 -0.59 -19.82
N LEU A 357 -0.56 -0.05 -21.01
CA LEU A 357 -0.74 -0.77 -22.27
C LEU A 357 0.57 -0.86 -23.06
N PRO A 358 0.86 -2.02 -23.66
CA PRO A 358 1.85 -2.13 -24.71
C PRO A 358 1.47 -1.21 -25.88
N ILE A 359 2.46 -0.56 -26.50
CA ILE A 359 2.33 0.38 -27.62
C ILE A 359 1.41 -0.15 -28.73
N LYS A 360 1.45 -1.45 -28.99
CA LYS A 360 0.60 -2.07 -30.03
C LYS A 360 -0.91 -2.02 -29.80
N TYR A 361 -1.34 -1.77 -28.57
CA TYR A 361 -2.75 -1.62 -28.24
C TYR A 361 -3.28 -0.20 -28.49
N PHE A 362 -2.42 0.79 -28.74
CA PHE A 362 -2.84 2.17 -29.01
C PHE A 362 -3.56 2.36 -30.37
N LEU A 363 -3.49 1.36 -31.27
CA LEU A 363 -4.32 1.27 -32.50
C LEU A 363 -5.68 0.62 -32.29
N LYS A 364 -5.95 0.14 -31.08
CA LYS A 364 -7.17 -0.60 -30.78
C LYS A 364 -8.10 0.29 -29.96
N PRO A 365 -9.43 0.12 -30.08
CA PRO A 365 -10.41 0.87 -29.30
C PRO A 365 -10.45 0.35 -27.85
N MET A 366 -9.36 0.53 -27.11
CA MET A 366 -9.19 0.00 -25.75
C MET A 366 -10.16 0.65 -24.75
N GLU A 367 -10.66 1.84 -25.07
CA GLU A 367 -11.75 2.49 -24.37
C GLU A 367 -13.08 1.76 -24.51
N ALA A 368 -13.26 1.02 -25.60
CA ALA A 368 -14.48 0.30 -25.95
C ALA A 368 -14.45 -1.18 -25.54
N ILE A 369 -13.58 -1.57 -24.60
CA ILE A 369 -13.58 -2.94 -24.07
C ILE A 369 -14.95 -3.26 -23.47
N PRO A 370 -15.62 -4.36 -23.88
CA PRO A 370 -16.95 -4.71 -23.38
C PRO A 370 -16.87 -5.28 -21.96
N LEU A 371 -17.49 -4.59 -21.01
CA LEU A 371 -17.72 -5.06 -19.65
C LEU A 371 -19.06 -5.81 -19.56
N PRO A 372 -19.09 -7.06 -19.09
CA PRO A 372 -20.34 -7.79 -18.93
C PRO A 372 -21.24 -7.13 -17.88
N ILE A 373 -22.53 -7.03 -18.18
CA ILE A 373 -23.54 -6.60 -17.22
C ILE A 373 -23.94 -7.83 -16.38
N LYS A 374 -23.38 -7.99 -15.17
CA LYS A 374 -23.82 -9.03 -14.23
C LYS A 374 -24.97 -8.50 -13.35
N ASN A 375 -25.95 -9.37 -13.11
CA ASN A 375 -27.13 -9.24 -12.21
C ASN A 375 -28.48 -8.94 -12.86
N SER A 376 -28.61 -8.96 -14.19
CA SER A 376 -29.93 -8.98 -14.83
C SER A 376 -30.17 -10.29 -15.54
N THR A 377 -31.22 -11.01 -15.14
CA THR A 377 -31.77 -12.14 -15.91
C THR A 377 -32.34 -11.69 -17.25
N LEU A 378 -32.75 -10.42 -17.35
CA LEU A 378 -33.34 -9.82 -18.55
C LEU A 378 -32.29 -9.42 -19.61
N PHE A 379 -31.05 -9.17 -19.20
CA PHE A 379 -29.97 -8.67 -20.07
C PHE A 379 -28.77 -9.63 -20.13
N ALA A 380 -29.04 -10.93 -20.01
CA ALA A 380 -28.00 -11.94 -20.04
C ALA A 380 -27.25 -11.93 -21.37
N GLY A 381 -25.93 -11.71 -21.32
CA GLY A 381 -25.08 -11.63 -22.52
C GLY A 381 -24.80 -10.21 -23.01
N GLU A 382 -25.48 -9.20 -22.46
CA GLU A 382 -25.20 -7.80 -22.77
C GLU A 382 -23.91 -7.29 -22.09
N SER A 383 -23.31 -6.29 -22.72
CA SER A 383 -22.11 -5.63 -22.23
C SER A 383 -22.16 -4.14 -22.46
N ARG A 384 -21.64 -3.36 -21.50
CA ARG A 384 -21.40 -1.92 -21.66
C ARG A 384 -19.93 -1.67 -21.95
N LYS A 385 -19.62 -0.58 -22.66
CA LYS A 385 -18.22 -0.21 -22.92
C LYS A 385 -17.58 0.31 -21.64
N LEU A 386 -16.30 -0.04 -21.42
CA LEU A 386 -15.51 0.38 -20.26
C LEU A 386 -15.59 1.90 -20.01
N CYS A 387 -15.42 2.69 -21.07
CA CYS A 387 -15.47 4.14 -21.01
C CYS A 387 -16.83 4.73 -20.62
N CYS A 388 -17.95 4.02 -20.82
CA CYS A 388 -19.27 4.49 -20.42
C CYS A 388 -19.47 4.39 -18.90
N GLU A 389 -18.84 3.40 -18.25
CA GLU A 389 -18.98 3.20 -16.80
C GLU A 389 -17.93 4.00 -16.00
N HIS A 390 -16.72 4.16 -16.54
CA HIS A 390 -15.58 4.70 -15.78
C HIS A 390 -14.76 5.72 -16.60
N PRO A 391 -14.29 6.82 -15.97
CA PRO A 391 -13.22 7.63 -16.55
C PRO A 391 -11.98 6.76 -16.76
N LEU A 392 -11.32 6.95 -17.90
CA LEU A 392 -10.26 6.06 -18.37
C LEU A 392 -9.11 6.84 -18.97
N THR A 393 -7.89 6.49 -18.58
CA THR A 393 -6.66 6.96 -19.21
C THR A 393 -5.69 5.81 -19.47
N PHE A 394 -4.78 6.04 -20.40
CA PHE A 394 -3.78 5.09 -20.83
C PHE A 394 -2.38 5.53 -20.39
N ARG A 395 -1.50 4.54 -20.22
CA ARG A 395 -0.07 4.72 -20.01
C ARG A 395 0.69 3.77 -20.90
N ILE A 396 1.91 4.15 -21.26
CA ILE A 396 2.77 3.32 -22.09
C ILE A 396 3.52 2.37 -21.17
N LEU A 397 3.31 1.07 -21.34
CA LEU A 397 3.94 0.05 -20.51
C LEU A 397 5.45 -0.02 -20.73
N GLU A 398 5.89 0.09 -21.99
CA GLU A 398 7.30 0.01 -22.39
C GLU A 398 8.18 1.10 -21.76
N ARG A 399 7.56 2.18 -21.27
CA ARG A 399 8.22 3.18 -20.44
C ARG A 399 8.89 2.53 -19.23
N PHE A 400 8.19 1.63 -18.56
CA PHE A 400 8.65 0.98 -17.33
C PHE A 400 9.74 -0.06 -17.63
N GLU A 401 9.60 -0.78 -18.74
CA GLU A 401 10.57 -1.81 -19.17
C GLU A 401 11.90 -1.21 -19.65
N THR A 402 11.88 -0.02 -20.27
CA THR A 402 13.06 0.53 -20.97
C THR A 402 13.65 1.76 -20.30
N TYR A 403 12.85 2.60 -19.66
CA TYR A 403 13.26 3.95 -19.24
C TYR A 403 13.05 4.24 -17.75
N GLN A 404 12.50 3.30 -16.98
CA GLN A 404 12.20 3.56 -15.57
C GLN A 404 13.44 3.97 -14.76
N ASN A 405 14.56 3.28 -14.99
CA ASN A 405 15.81 3.54 -14.28
C ASN A 405 16.60 4.69 -14.93
N ASN A 406 16.07 5.32 -15.99
CA ASN A 406 16.67 6.50 -16.60
C ASN A 406 16.26 7.75 -15.82
N ARG A 407 17.14 8.17 -14.89
CA ARG A 407 16.95 9.34 -14.04
C ARG A 407 16.68 10.63 -14.82
N GLU A 408 17.30 10.83 -15.98
CA GLU A 408 17.09 12.02 -16.81
C GLU A 408 15.67 12.07 -17.36
N TYR A 409 15.18 10.93 -17.86
CA TYR A 409 13.79 10.80 -18.28
C TYR A 409 12.82 11.04 -17.12
N LEU A 410 13.02 10.38 -15.98
CA LEU A 410 12.12 10.53 -14.83
C LEU A 410 12.06 11.98 -14.37
N LEU A 411 13.21 12.65 -14.27
CA LEU A 411 13.28 14.07 -13.91
C LEU A 411 12.54 14.96 -14.91
N ARG A 412 12.67 14.69 -16.23
CA ARG A 412 11.89 15.40 -17.26
C ARG A 412 10.39 15.21 -17.06
N LEU A 413 9.95 13.98 -16.83
CA LEU A 413 8.54 13.69 -16.60
C LEU A 413 8.03 14.37 -15.33
N GLU A 414 8.77 14.33 -14.23
CA GLU A 414 8.41 14.99 -12.97
C GLU A 414 8.28 16.51 -13.14
N ASN A 415 9.21 17.14 -13.86
CA ASN A 415 9.16 18.56 -14.16
C ASN A 415 7.93 18.91 -15.02
N ASN A 416 7.72 18.20 -16.13
CA ASN A 416 6.56 18.42 -17.00
C ASN A 416 5.24 18.12 -16.28
N TRP A 417 5.21 17.14 -15.38
CA TRP A 417 4.04 16.83 -14.57
C TRP A 417 3.72 17.93 -13.56
N GLN A 418 4.75 18.47 -12.89
CA GLN A 418 4.57 19.62 -12.00
C GLN A 418 4.03 20.82 -12.79
N GLU A 419 4.55 21.05 -14.00
CA GLU A 419 4.05 22.08 -14.90
C GLU A 419 2.60 21.84 -15.33
N VAL A 420 2.19 20.60 -15.62
CA VAL A 420 0.78 20.25 -15.88
C VAL A 420 -0.12 20.63 -14.72
N ASN A 421 0.27 20.30 -13.49
CA ASN A 421 -0.53 20.64 -12.31
C ASN A 421 -0.65 22.16 -12.17
N ASP A 422 0.45 22.87 -12.32
CA ASP A 422 0.46 24.33 -12.21
C ASP A 422 -0.35 24.95 -13.36
N PHE A 423 -0.27 24.40 -14.57
CA PHE A 423 -1.02 24.84 -15.74
C PHE A 423 -2.53 24.75 -15.53
N PHE A 424 -3.06 23.58 -15.15
CA PHE A 424 -4.50 23.41 -14.95
C PHE A 424 -5.03 24.13 -13.71
N ILE A 425 -4.21 24.32 -12.66
CA ILE A 425 -4.61 25.03 -11.44
C ILE A 425 -4.56 26.54 -11.63
N SER A 426 -3.52 27.07 -12.29
CA SER A 426 -3.26 28.52 -12.36
C SER A 426 -3.87 29.24 -13.56
N GLN A 427 -4.13 28.54 -14.68
CA GLN A 427 -4.52 29.16 -15.95
C GLN A 427 -6.02 28.98 -16.31
N SER A 428 -6.89 28.73 -15.34
CA SER A 428 -8.33 28.55 -15.61
C SER A 428 -9.06 29.90 -15.75
N PRO A 429 -9.75 30.19 -16.88
CA PRO A 429 -10.03 29.31 -18.01
C PRO A 429 -8.92 29.28 -19.07
N LEU A 430 -8.67 28.10 -19.63
CA LEU A 430 -7.66 27.88 -20.66
C LEU A 430 -8.13 28.43 -22.02
N THR A 431 -7.34 29.29 -22.66
CA THR A 431 -7.59 29.78 -24.02
C THR A 431 -6.87 28.92 -25.06
N SER A 432 -7.34 28.91 -26.31
CA SER A 432 -6.69 28.17 -27.39
C SER A 432 -5.23 28.56 -27.59
N GLU A 433 -4.90 29.85 -27.45
CA GLU A 433 -3.52 30.36 -27.56
C GLU A 433 -2.62 29.75 -26.48
N ILE A 434 -3.09 29.69 -25.24
CA ILE A 434 -2.36 29.07 -24.12
C ILE A 434 -2.15 27.57 -24.38
N ILE A 435 -3.17 26.87 -24.89
CA ILE A 435 -3.05 25.45 -25.26
C ILE A 435 -2.02 25.28 -26.39
N GLU A 436 -2.09 26.06 -27.46
CA GLU A 436 -1.17 25.96 -28.61
C GLU A 436 0.30 26.22 -28.21
N ASN A 437 0.52 27.09 -27.22
CA ASN A 437 1.84 27.32 -26.67
C ASN A 437 2.37 26.11 -25.89
N LYS A 438 1.52 25.37 -25.18
CA LYS A 438 1.92 24.27 -24.30
C LYS A 438 1.75 22.86 -24.87
N PHE A 439 0.96 22.71 -25.92
CA PHE A 439 0.72 21.45 -26.63
C PHE A 439 1.33 21.49 -28.03
N GLU A 440 1.96 20.39 -28.44
CA GLU A 440 2.39 20.19 -29.83
C GLU A 440 1.23 19.62 -30.65
N HIS A 441 0.99 20.14 -31.85
CA HIS A 441 0.01 19.58 -32.79
C HIS A 441 0.73 18.78 -33.87
N HIS A 442 0.71 17.45 -33.72
CA HIS A 442 1.46 16.55 -34.59
C HIS A 442 0.56 15.96 -35.68
N SER A 443 0.84 16.29 -36.94
CA SER A 443 0.00 15.96 -38.11
C SER A 443 0.69 15.11 -39.18
N ARG A 444 1.97 14.76 -39.00
CA ARG A 444 2.77 14.08 -40.02
C ARG A 444 3.71 13.09 -39.39
N TYR A 445 3.92 11.94 -40.03
CA TYR A 445 4.98 11.03 -39.63
C TYR A 445 6.35 11.72 -39.65
N GLU A 446 7.09 11.59 -38.56
CA GLU A 446 8.51 11.94 -38.50
C GLU A 446 9.26 11.00 -37.57
N LYS A 447 10.58 10.91 -37.75
CA LYS A 447 11.43 10.09 -36.87
C LYS A 447 11.35 10.62 -35.44
N TRP A 448 11.34 9.71 -34.48
CA TRP A 448 11.14 10.04 -33.06
C TRP A 448 12.09 11.14 -32.56
N LYS A 449 13.35 11.17 -33.01
CA LYS A 449 14.35 12.18 -32.59
C LYS A 449 13.94 13.62 -32.94
N ILE A 450 13.27 13.80 -34.08
CA ILE A 450 12.84 15.13 -34.53
C ILE A 450 11.67 15.61 -33.68
N LEU A 451 10.69 14.72 -33.44
CA LEU A 451 9.54 15.02 -32.60
C LEU A 451 9.96 15.24 -31.14
N GLU A 452 10.85 14.40 -30.61
CA GLU A 452 11.41 14.51 -29.26
C GLU A 452 12.09 15.86 -29.03
N ALA A 453 13.00 16.25 -29.93
CA ALA A 453 13.68 17.55 -29.84
C ALA A 453 12.67 18.70 -29.85
N ARG A 454 11.65 18.66 -30.71
CA ARG A 454 10.62 19.70 -30.74
C ARG A 454 9.79 19.76 -29.46
N LEU A 455 9.39 18.60 -28.92
CA LEU A 455 8.65 18.52 -27.67
C LEU A 455 9.46 19.09 -26.50
N ARG A 456 10.73 18.72 -26.42
CA ARG A 456 11.65 19.14 -25.36
C ARG A 456 12.04 20.61 -25.49
N ASP A 457 12.55 21.01 -26.65
CA ASP A 457 13.17 22.33 -26.86
C ASP A 457 12.10 23.44 -26.83
N ASN A 458 10.85 23.13 -27.22
CA ASN A 458 9.72 24.06 -27.09
C ASN A 458 8.97 23.93 -25.75
N GLN A 459 9.51 23.20 -24.77
CA GLN A 459 8.94 23.04 -23.42
C GLN A 459 7.45 22.66 -23.44
N LYS A 460 7.11 21.68 -24.27
CA LYS A 460 5.74 21.18 -24.40
C LYS A 460 5.43 20.27 -23.21
N ILE A 461 4.22 20.38 -22.67
CA ILE A 461 3.71 19.51 -21.60
C ILE A 461 2.68 18.50 -22.13
N GLY A 462 2.28 18.65 -23.39
CA GLY A 462 1.32 17.77 -24.02
C GLY A 462 1.47 17.69 -25.53
N ILE A 463 0.85 16.67 -26.11
CA ILE A 463 0.82 16.48 -27.56
C ILE A 463 -0.58 16.09 -28.04
N ASN A 464 -1.00 16.73 -29.11
CA ASN A 464 -2.23 16.49 -29.84
C ASN A 464 -1.86 15.81 -31.17
N ILE A 465 -2.04 14.49 -31.25
CA ILE A 465 -1.79 13.71 -32.46
C ILE A 465 -3.01 13.84 -33.36
N ILE A 466 -2.98 14.85 -34.22
CA ILE A 466 -4.08 15.25 -35.10
C ILE A 466 -4.06 14.53 -36.45
N SER A 467 -3.05 13.70 -36.72
CA SER A 467 -3.10 12.71 -37.80
C SER A 467 -3.60 11.37 -37.26
N PRO A 468 -4.61 10.73 -37.89
CA PRO A 468 -5.02 9.40 -37.48
C PRO A 468 -3.86 8.41 -37.56
N LEU A 469 -3.68 7.62 -36.50
CA LEU A 469 -2.59 6.64 -36.41
C LEU A 469 -2.80 5.49 -37.40
N LYS A 470 -1.86 5.25 -38.31
CA LYS A 470 -2.05 4.30 -39.43
C LYS A 470 -1.38 2.95 -39.23
N ASN A 471 -0.18 2.93 -38.66
CA ASN A 471 0.60 1.70 -38.53
C ASN A 471 1.40 1.65 -37.22
N ILE A 472 1.83 0.44 -36.87
CA ILE A 472 2.53 0.18 -35.60
C ILE A 472 3.89 0.88 -35.51
N GLN A 473 4.60 1.06 -36.63
CA GLN A 473 5.93 1.67 -36.62
C GLN A 473 5.84 3.17 -36.33
N GLU A 474 4.90 3.87 -36.96
CA GLU A 474 4.61 5.28 -36.70
C GLU A 474 4.29 5.52 -35.22
N ILE A 475 3.49 4.66 -34.61
CA ILE A 475 3.13 4.80 -33.19
C ILE A 475 4.32 4.51 -32.31
N LYS A 476 5.13 3.50 -32.63
CA LYS A 476 6.38 3.25 -31.89
C LYS A 476 7.28 4.48 -31.90
N GLU A 477 7.42 5.15 -33.05
CA GLU A 477 8.21 6.38 -33.16
C GLU A 477 7.61 7.52 -32.31
N ILE A 478 6.30 7.75 -32.42
CA ILE A 478 5.62 8.82 -31.65
C ILE A 478 5.67 8.53 -30.14
N MET A 479 5.33 7.31 -29.71
CA MET A 479 5.34 6.92 -28.30
C MET A 479 6.75 6.97 -27.72
N LYS A 480 7.77 6.62 -28.50
CA LYS A 480 9.17 6.78 -28.10
C LYS A 480 9.54 8.25 -27.90
N ALA A 481 9.08 9.15 -28.77
CA ALA A 481 9.29 10.58 -28.60
C ALA A 481 8.58 11.11 -27.34
N ILE A 482 7.33 10.71 -27.11
CA ILE A 482 6.54 11.06 -25.91
C ILE A 482 7.27 10.62 -24.63
N ILE A 483 7.73 9.36 -24.59
CA ILE A 483 8.48 8.84 -23.45
C ILE A 483 9.77 9.65 -23.27
N ILE A 484 10.65 9.72 -24.26
CA ILE A 484 11.98 10.32 -24.05
C ILE A 484 11.89 11.81 -23.67
N ALA A 485 10.96 12.55 -24.27
CA ALA A 485 10.71 13.95 -23.93
C ALA A 485 10.02 14.16 -22.56
N GLY A 486 9.52 13.09 -21.93
CA GLY A 486 8.82 13.17 -20.65
C GLY A 486 7.45 13.83 -20.76
N ILE A 487 6.72 13.63 -21.86
CA ILE A 487 5.42 14.29 -22.09
C ILE A 487 4.30 13.56 -21.33
N PRO A 488 3.67 14.21 -20.32
CA PRO A 488 2.68 13.57 -19.47
C PRO A 488 1.29 13.45 -20.10
N ILE A 489 0.94 14.25 -21.12
CA ILE A 489 -0.41 14.26 -21.69
C ILE A 489 -0.37 14.04 -23.20
N ALA A 490 -1.14 13.08 -23.70
CA ALA A 490 -1.36 12.94 -25.14
C ALA A 490 -2.82 12.66 -25.49
N LEU A 491 -3.29 13.31 -26.56
CA LEU A 491 -4.58 13.06 -27.20
C LEU A 491 -4.36 12.52 -28.61
N TRP A 492 -5.13 11.51 -28.99
CA TRP A 492 -5.14 10.99 -30.35
C TRP A 492 -6.52 10.43 -30.69
N SER A 493 -6.74 10.17 -31.98
CA SER A 493 -7.90 9.41 -32.44
C SER A 493 -7.46 8.28 -33.36
N ILE A 494 -8.09 7.12 -33.22
CA ILE A 494 -7.99 6.02 -34.19
C ILE A 494 -9.07 6.12 -35.28
N ASN A 495 -9.95 7.12 -35.20
CA ASN A 495 -11.02 7.32 -36.16
C ASN A 495 -10.50 7.99 -37.44
N LEU A 496 -10.50 7.22 -38.53
CA LEU A 496 -9.98 7.66 -39.83
C LEU A 496 -10.89 8.67 -40.55
N LYS A 497 -12.13 8.90 -40.09
CA LYS A 497 -13.08 9.82 -40.73
C LYS A 497 -12.79 11.30 -40.45
N TYR A 498 -11.96 11.59 -39.45
CA TYR A 498 -11.64 12.97 -39.09
C TYR A 498 -10.46 13.51 -39.88
N THR A 499 -10.61 14.74 -40.41
CA THR A 499 -9.47 15.47 -40.97
C THR A 499 -8.58 16.03 -39.85
N PRO A 500 -7.29 16.29 -40.10
CA PRO A 500 -6.40 16.88 -39.10
C PRO A 500 -6.88 18.21 -38.53
N GLU A 501 -7.51 19.05 -39.35
CA GLU A 501 -8.05 20.35 -38.94
C GLU A 501 -9.24 20.17 -38.00
N LYS A 502 -10.11 19.18 -38.30
CA LYS A 502 -11.25 18.84 -37.43
C LYS A 502 -10.76 18.27 -36.10
N LEU A 503 -9.76 17.39 -36.10
CA LEU A 503 -9.14 16.89 -34.86
C LEU A 503 -8.48 18.00 -34.05
N LYS A 504 -7.75 18.91 -34.71
CA LYS A 504 -7.13 20.05 -34.05
C LYS A 504 -8.18 20.89 -33.31
N THR A 505 -9.23 21.29 -34.00
CA THR A 505 -10.34 22.07 -33.41
C THR A 505 -10.99 21.33 -32.25
N ASN A 506 -11.26 20.04 -32.42
CA ASN A 506 -11.90 19.20 -31.40
C ASN A 506 -11.03 19.02 -30.15
N PHE A 507 -9.72 18.80 -30.30
CA PHE A 507 -8.80 18.65 -29.18
C PHE A 507 -8.59 19.98 -28.44
N LEU A 508 -8.53 21.10 -29.16
CA LEU A 508 -8.54 22.42 -28.53
C LEU A 508 -9.81 22.62 -27.71
N GLN A 509 -10.98 22.34 -28.28
CA GLN A 509 -12.26 22.44 -27.57
C GLN A 509 -12.29 21.59 -26.31
N ILE A 510 -11.80 20.35 -26.36
CA ILE A 510 -11.69 19.48 -25.18
C ILE A 510 -10.86 20.16 -24.10
N LEU A 511 -9.70 20.72 -24.43
CA LEU A 511 -8.76 21.30 -23.47
C LEU A 511 -9.18 22.70 -22.97
N THR A 512 -10.02 23.42 -23.70
CA THR A 512 -10.53 24.75 -23.33
C THR A 512 -11.91 24.72 -22.67
N LEU A 513 -12.46 23.55 -22.33
CA LEU A 513 -13.74 23.47 -21.62
C LEU A 513 -13.65 24.22 -20.27
N GLN A 514 -14.57 25.14 -20.03
CA GLN A 514 -14.58 26.01 -18.85
C GLN A 514 -14.62 25.24 -17.51
N ASP A 515 -15.11 24.00 -17.54
CA ASP A 515 -15.20 23.14 -16.37
C ASP A 515 -13.90 22.40 -16.02
N ILE A 516 -12.84 22.54 -16.84
CA ILE A 516 -11.56 21.90 -16.57
C ILE A 516 -10.78 22.70 -15.53
N LYS A 517 -11.00 22.35 -14.27
CA LYS A 517 -10.32 22.91 -13.09
C LYS A 517 -9.26 21.98 -12.53
N SER A 518 -9.24 20.74 -13.00
CA SER A 518 -8.33 19.67 -12.58
C SER A 518 -8.24 18.59 -13.66
N LEU A 519 -7.21 17.76 -13.57
CA LEU A 519 -7.09 16.58 -14.44
C LEU A 519 -8.28 15.63 -14.31
N THR A 520 -8.84 15.46 -13.11
CA THR A 520 -10.04 14.66 -12.87
C THR A 520 -11.24 15.20 -13.65
N SER A 521 -11.41 16.53 -13.71
CA SER A 521 -12.47 17.14 -14.52
C SER A 521 -12.27 16.92 -16.02
N LEU A 522 -11.02 16.99 -16.52
CA LEU A 522 -10.70 16.65 -17.92
C LEU A 522 -11.03 15.18 -18.24
N LEU A 523 -10.64 14.25 -17.36
CA LEU A 523 -10.97 12.82 -17.50
C LEU A 523 -12.48 12.57 -17.57
N ASN A 524 -13.25 13.26 -16.74
CA ASN A 524 -14.71 13.17 -16.75
C ASN A 524 -15.31 13.77 -18.03
N SER A 525 -14.77 14.86 -18.57
CA SER A 525 -15.18 15.42 -19.86
C SER A 525 -14.91 14.45 -21.01
N ILE A 526 -13.73 13.83 -21.03
CA ILE A 526 -13.38 12.80 -22.02
C ILE A 526 -14.31 11.58 -21.88
N LYS A 527 -14.64 11.18 -20.64
CA LYS A 527 -15.61 10.10 -20.38
C LYS A 527 -16.96 10.42 -21.03
N LYS A 528 -17.50 11.63 -20.83
CA LYS A 528 -18.77 12.06 -21.43
C LYS A 528 -18.76 11.97 -22.95
N LEU A 529 -17.69 12.46 -23.59
CA LEU A 529 -17.55 12.37 -25.05
C LEU A 529 -17.54 10.92 -25.54
N ARG A 530 -16.83 10.02 -24.85
CA ARG A 530 -16.84 8.59 -25.16
C ARG A 530 -18.21 7.96 -24.92
N GLU A 531 -18.88 8.31 -23.82
CA GLU A 531 -20.21 7.83 -23.49
C GLU A 531 -21.24 8.20 -24.57
N GLU A 532 -21.26 9.46 -25.00
CA GLU A 532 -22.10 9.95 -26.10
C GLU A 532 -21.83 9.23 -27.43
N ALA A 533 -20.55 8.89 -27.67
CA ALA A 533 -20.14 8.15 -28.85
C ALA A 533 -20.72 6.72 -28.87
N TYR A 534 -20.75 6.01 -27.73
CA TYR A 534 -21.15 4.60 -27.69
C TYR A 534 -22.64 4.35 -27.35
N ILE A 535 -23.42 5.40 -27.12
CA ILE A 535 -24.89 5.30 -26.93
C ILE A 535 -25.65 5.34 -28.26
N ASP A 536 -25.07 5.96 -29.29
CA ASP A 536 -25.74 6.25 -30.57
C ASP A 536 -25.37 5.22 -31.65
N ASP A 537 -26.31 4.96 -32.56
CA ASP A 537 -26.12 4.09 -33.71
C ASP A 537 -25.07 4.67 -34.69
N ASN A 538 -24.93 6.01 -34.76
CA ASN A 538 -23.91 6.71 -35.54
C ASN A 538 -22.61 6.96 -34.75
N ASN A 539 -22.18 5.96 -33.97
CA ASN A 539 -21.04 6.09 -33.06
C ASN A 539 -19.75 6.58 -33.73
N GLU A 540 -19.44 6.10 -34.93
CA GLU A 540 -18.20 6.40 -35.64
C GLU A 540 -18.09 7.87 -36.12
N GLU A 541 -19.16 8.64 -36.07
CA GLU A 541 -19.12 10.06 -36.44
C GLU A 541 -18.80 10.96 -35.25
N LYS A 542 -18.94 10.44 -34.03
CA LYS A 542 -18.74 11.21 -32.80
C LYS A 542 -17.28 11.21 -32.36
N LEU A 543 -16.84 12.33 -31.77
CA LEU A 543 -15.45 12.55 -31.39
C LEU A 543 -14.94 11.51 -30.38
N GLY A 544 -15.80 11.08 -29.46
CA GLY A 544 -15.44 10.09 -28.45
C GLY A 544 -15.14 8.69 -29.00
N TYR A 545 -15.55 8.37 -30.22
CA TYR A 545 -15.30 7.06 -30.83
C TYR A 545 -13.83 6.95 -31.21
N GLY A 546 -13.10 6.02 -30.58
CA GLY A 546 -11.67 5.88 -30.80
C GLY A 546 -10.84 7.03 -30.22
N LEU A 547 -11.39 7.83 -29.30
CA LEU A 547 -10.65 8.91 -28.64
C LEU A 547 -9.69 8.33 -27.60
N GLY A 548 -8.40 8.44 -27.87
CA GLY A 548 -7.34 8.07 -26.95
C GLY A 548 -6.93 9.24 -26.05
N PHE A 549 -6.64 8.91 -24.79
CA PHE A 549 -6.13 9.87 -23.82
C PHE A 549 -5.09 9.21 -22.93
N LEU A 550 -3.86 9.71 -23.00
CA LEU A 550 -2.74 9.29 -22.18
C LEU A 550 -2.50 10.34 -21.11
N CYS A 551 -2.35 9.87 -19.88
CA CYS A 551 -2.00 10.70 -18.74
C CYS A 551 -1.00 9.96 -17.86
N ASP A 552 0.23 10.45 -17.85
CA ASP A 552 1.36 9.75 -17.26
C ASP A 552 1.85 10.44 -15.98
N ASN A 553 1.19 10.19 -14.85
CA ASN A 553 1.61 10.71 -13.55
C ASN A 553 2.85 9.92 -13.03
N PRO A 554 4.02 10.55 -12.83
CA PRO A 554 5.24 9.88 -12.37
C PRO A 554 5.10 9.22 -10.99
N TYR A 555 4.13 9.63 -10.18
CA TYR A 555 3.96 9.16 -8.81
C TYR A 555 2.93 8.03 -8.65
N ARG A 556 2.16 7.70 -9.71
CA ARG A 556 1.20 6.58 -9.71
C ARG A 556 1.77 5.44 -10.56
N ILE A 557 2.61 4.63 -9.92
CA ILE A 557 3.29 3.47 -10.52
C ILE A 557 2.80 2.20 -9.80
N LEU A 558 2.71 1.07 -10.52
CA LEU A 558 2.42 -0.23 -9.91
C LEU A 558 3.60 -0.69 -9.05
N SER A 559 3.32 -1.22 -7.86
CA SER A 559 4.33 -1.57 -6.85
C SER A 559 5.48 -2.44 -7.37
N ARG A 560 5.18 -3.41 -8.24
CA ARG A 560 6.21 -4.30 -8.85
C ARG A 560 7.26 -3.56 -9.67
N PHE A 561 6.93 -2.38 -10.19
CA PHE A 561 7.87 -1.59 -10.96
C PHE A 561 8.77 -0.78 -10.02
N GLU A 562 8.42 -0.62 -8.74
CA GLU A 562 9.21 0.16 -7.78
C GLU A 562 10.41 -0.60 -7.21
N GLU A 563 10.48 -1.93 -7.39
CA GLU A 563 11.43 -2.80 -6.69
C GLU A 563 12.83 -2.92 -7.35
N ASP A 564 13.04 -2.35 -8.55
CA ASP A 564 14.32 -2.51 -9.29
C ASP A 564 15.44 -1.52 -8.91
N ASP A 565 15.18 -0.54 -8.04
CA ASP A 565 16.21 0.41 -7.57
C ASP A 565 17.22 -0.24 -6.59
N ALA A 566 16.93 -1.44 -6.06
CA ALA A 566 17.81 -2.13 -5.11
C ALA A 566 18.93 -2.96 -5.77
N TYR A 567 18.90 -3.20 -7.09
CA TYR A 567 19.79 -4.16 -7.77
C TYR A 567 20.62 -3.61 -8.94
N THR A 568 20.67 -2.29 -9.18
CA THR A 568 21.41 -1.70 -10.31
C THR A 568 22.69 -0.93 -9.93
N PHE A 569 23.40 -1.39 -8.89
CA PHE A 569 24.85 -1.13 -8.75
C PHE A 569 25.61 -2.46 -8.78
N GLY A 570 25.98 -2.87 -9.99
CA GLY A 570 26.94 -3.94 -10.27
C GLY A 570 27.96 -3.44 -11.30
#